data_AF-G9Y547-F1
#
_entry.id   AF-G9Y547-F1
#
_cell.length_a   1.000
_cell.length_b   1.000
_cell.length_c   1.000
_cell.angle_alpha   90.00
_cell.angle_beta   90.00
_cell.angle_gamma   90.00
#
_symmetry.space_group_name_H-M   'P 1'
#
loop_
_entity.id
_entity.type
_entity.pdbx_description
1 polymer ?
#
loop_
_entity_poly.entity_id
_entity_poly.type
_entity_poly.pdbx_seq_one_letter_code
_entity_poly.pdbx_strand_id
1 'polypeptide(L)'
;MKENSPVDGKAYIEGDVEEHLRFYRLCGIMAAATAVFITLLMVLLFPESMYEKSYRIACIVFGPVTLVLILGMFKYPVACSWILFVTFHSMLLYAFFDGTTFNLVIATLFSLFFLLGAVAMTQFSFGAARPFWLAQRGWKPITSLCLLSVLVTLISSGYALRWIELKKEDPLQWIEYRREMLNRYVNATPQDDLQDSTFKLRRVRLEGKTLVFVFRVLPQQDQIVEVALAEHTKEHFASHCREKGIREYNMKVMYVYHVGQLEHIFVMDKKDCDKT
;
A
#
# COMPACT_ATOMS: atom_id res chain seq x y z
N MET A 1 -60.92 -24.46 -10.30
CA MET A 1 -60.21 -23.21 -10.60
C MET A 1 -60.25 -22.34 -9.35
N LYS A 2 -59.13 -22.23 -8.63
CA LYS A 2 -58.98 -21.25 -7.55
C LYS A 2 -58.27 -20.05 -8.14
N GLU A 3 -58.93 -18.92 -8.02
CA GLU A 3 -58.54 -17.60 -8.50
C GLU A 3 -57.32 -17.13 -7.71
N ASN A 4 -56.17 -16.99 -8.38
CA ASN A 4 -54.97 -16.42 -7.77
C ASN A 4 -55.19 -14.91 -7.61
N SER A 5 -55.49 -14.50 -6.38
CA SER A 5 -55.60 -13.10 -6.01
C SER A 5 -54.24 -12.39 -6.22
N PRO A 6 -54.17 -11.20 -6.84
CA PRO A 6 -52.91 -10.50 -7.12
C PRO A 6 -52.24 -9.88 -5.88
N VAL A 7 -52.85 -10.05 -4.70
CA VAL A 7 -52.44 -9.40 -3.44
C VAL A 7 -51.22 -10.09 -2.80
N ASP A 8 -51.06 -11.40 -3.00
CA ASP A 8 -49.97 -12.16 -2.37
C ASP A 8 -48.61 -11.95 -3.03
N GLY A 9 -48.57 -11.58 -4.31
CA GLY A 9 -47.31 -11.38 -5.05
C GLY A 9 -46.57 -10.10 -4.67
N LYS A 10 -47.28 -9.00 -4.39
CA LYS A 10 -46.66 -7.72 -4.02
C LYS A 10 -46.10 -7.73 -2.59
N ALA A 11 -46.84 -8.30 -1.64
CA ALA A 11 -46.40 -8.39 -0.25
C ALA A 11 -45.17 -9.29 -0.09
N TYR A 12 -45.09 -10.38 -0.87
CA TYR A 12 -43.92 -11.27 -0.90
C TYR A 12 -42.68 -10.56 -1.48
N ILE A 13 -42.85 -9.76 -2.54
CA ILE A 13 -41.75 -8.99 -3.15
C ILE A 13 -41.27 -7.87 -2.21
N GLU A 14 -42.17 -7.18 -1.50
CA GLU A 14 -41.82 -6.14 -0.53
C GLU A 14 -41.07 -6.73 0.69
N GLY A 15 -41.50 -7.87 1.21
CA GLY A 15 -40.80 -8.57 2.30
C GLY A 15 -39.39 -9.05 1.91
N ASP A 16 -39.24 -9.60 0.70
CA ASP A 16 -37.96 -10.08 0.17
C ASP A 16 -36.96 -8.94 -0.12
N VAL A 17 -37.44 -7.78 -0.57
CA VAL A 17 -36.59 -6.59 -0.78
C VAL A 17 -36.11 -6.04 0.55
N GLU A 18 -36.94 -6.06 1.58
CA GLU A 18 -36.57 -5.61 2.92
C GLU A 18 -35.50 -6.51 3.56
N GLU A 19 -35.60 -7.83 3.40
CA GLU A 19 -34.62 -8.78 3.93
C GLU A 19 -33.24 -8.64 3.28
N HIS A 20 -33.21 -8.49 1.95
CA HIS A 20 -32.00 -8.21 1.18
C HIS A 20 -31.26 -6.95 1.68
N LEU A 21 -32.00 -5.87 1.92
CA LEU A 21 -31.42 -4.60 2.37
C LEU A 21 -30.98 -4.66 3.84
N ARG A 22 -31.64 -5.47 4.67
CA ARG A 22 -31.17 -5.78 6.02
C ARG A 22 -29.83 -6.52 5.99
N PHE A 23 -29.64 -7.47 5.07
CA PHE A 23 -28.35 -8.14 4.87
C PHE A 23 -27.26 -7.15 4.45
N TYR A 24 -27.53 -6.28 3.47
CA TYR A 24 -26.57 -5.25 3.04
C TYR A 24 -26.17 -4.30 4.17
N ARG A 25 -27.14 -3.85 4.97
CA ARG A 25 -26.90 -3.04 6.17
C ARG A 25 -26.00 -3.78 7.16
N LEU A 26 -26.25 -5.07 7.38
CA LEU A 26 -25.43 -5.91 8.26
C LEU A 26 -23.98 -6.00 7.76
N CYS A 27 -23.76 -6.17 6.45
CA CYS A 27 -22.42 -6.17 5.86
C CYS A 27 -21.65 -4.89 6.21
N GLY A 28 -22.27 -3.72 6.03
CA GLY A 28 -21.63 -2.44 6.34
C GLY A 28 -21.27 -2.28 7.83
N ILE A 29 -22.17 -2.68 8.72
CA ILE A 29 -21.93 -2.64 10.17
C ILE A 29 -20.83 -3.62 10.56
N MET A 30 -20.83 -4.83 10.02
CA MET A 30 -19.82 -5.84 10.28
C MET A 30 -18.44 -5.41 9.80
N ALA A 31 -18.34 -4.80 8.61
CA ALA A 31 -17.09 -4.25 8.12
C ALA A 31 -16.56 -3.14 9.05
N ALA A 32 -17.43 -2.22 9.48
CA ALA A 32 -17.05 -1.16 10.40
C ALA A 32 -16.57 -1.71 11.76
N ALA A 33 -17.33 -2.64 12.35
CA ALA A 33 -16.96 -3.28 13.62
C ALA A 33 -15.65 -4.07 13.51
N THR A 34 -15.46 -4.81 12.41
CA THR A 34 -14.23 -5.56 12.15
C THR A 34 -13.04 -4.61 11.99
N ALA A 35 -13.22 -3.47 11.32
CA ALA A 35 -12.16 -2.46 11.20
C ALA A 35 -11.75 -1.86 12.56
N VAL A 36 -12.71 -1.55 13.43
CA VAL A 36 -12.44 -1.13 14.82
C VAL A 36 -11.70 -2.23 15.59
N PHE A 37 -12.13 -3.48 15.45
CA PHE A 37 -11.48 -4.60 16.14
C PHE A 37 -10.04 -4.80 15.66
N ILE A 38 -9.80 -4.81 14.35
CA ILE A 38 -8.46 -4.95 13.76
C ILE A 38 -7.55 -3.81 14.21
N THR A 39 -8.03 -2.57 14.17
CA THR A 39 -7.23 -1.41 14.61
C THR A 39 -6.86 -1.50 16.09
N LEU A 40 -7.80 -1.88 16.96
CA LEU A 40 -7.54 -2.11 18.38
C LEU A 40 -6.52 -3.24 18.60
N LEU A 41 -6.66 -4.34 17.87
CA LEU A 41 -5.78 -5.50 17.98
C LEU A 41 -4.36 -5.18 17.49
N MET A 42 -4.21 -4.36 16.44
CA MET A 42 -2.91 -3.85 15.99
C MET A 42 -2.24 -2.96 17.04
N VAL A 43 -3.01 -2.09 17.72
CA VAL A 43 -2.50 -1.25 18.81
C VAL A 43 -1.98 -2.09 19.98
N LEU A 44 -2.69 -3.16 20.33
CA LEU A 44 -2.35 -3.99 21.48
C LEU A 44 -1.21 -4.97 21.21
N LEU A 45 -1.16 -5.59 20.03
CA LEU A 45 -0.21 -6.66 19.72
C LEU A 45 1.09 -6.17 19.09
N PHE A 46 1.07 -5.02 18.42
CA PHE A 46 2.24 -4.50 17.69
C PHE A 46 2.57 -3.06 18.07
N PRO A 47 2.83 -2.75 19.36
CA PRO A 47 3.12 -1.39 19.80
C PRO A 47 4.38 -0.81 19.12
N GLU A 48 5.35 -1.65 18.73
CA GLU A 48 6.55 -1.22 17.99
C GLU A 48 6.23 -0.69 16.58
N SER A 49 5.14 -1.14 15.96
CA SER A 49 4.70 -0.59 14.66
C SER A 49 4.17 0.85 14.77
N MET A 50 3.90 1.35 15.99
CA MET A 50 3.46 2.73 16.25
C MET A 50 4.58 3.77 16.16
N TYR A 51 5.84 3.34 16.07
CA TYR A 51 6.96 4.24 15.80
C TYR A 51 6.89 4.83 14.39
N GLU A 52 6.28 4.10 13.44
CA GLU A 52 5.99 4.61 12.11
C GLU A 52 4.81 5.59 12.14
N LYS A 53 5.05 6.82 11.68
CA LYS A 53 4.10 7.95 11.75
C LYS A 53 2.75 7.61 11.11
N SER A 54 2.77 6.79 10.07
CA SER A 54 1.63 6.49 9.23
C SER A 54 0.77 5.37 9.79
N TYR A 55 1.39 4.34 10.39
CA TYR A 55 0.69 3.34 11.19
C TYR A 55 0.03 3.95 12.42
N ARG A 56 0.70 4.91 13.07
CA ARG A 56 0.15 5.65 14.21
C ARG A 56 -1.08 6.47 13.83
N ILE A 57 -1.03 7.24 12.75
CA ILE A 57 -2.19 8.02 12.27
C ILE A 57 -3.31 7.07 11.84
N ALA A 58 -2.98 6.02 11.10
CA ALA A 58 -3.93 5.00 10.68
C ALA A 58 -4.64 4.35 11.87
N CYS A 59 -3.95 3.95 12.94
CA CYS A 59 -4.61 3.25 14.04
C CYS A 59 -5.29 4.18 15.06
N ILE A 60 -4.66 5.30 15.41
CA ILE A 60 -5.17 6.22 16.45
C ILE A 60 -6.31 7.10 15.91
N VAL A 61 -6.33 7.41 14.61
CA VAL A 61 -7.39 8.25 14.05
C VAL A 61 -8.50 7.39 13.43
N PHE A 62 -8.16 6.39 12.61
CA PHE A 62 -9.17 5.62 11.90
C PHE A 62 -10.07 4.82 12.85
N GLY A 63 -9.50 4.06 13.78
CA GLY A 63 -10.27 3.24 14.72
C GLY A 63 -11.33 4.05 15.50
N PRO A 64 -10.94 5.13 16.19
CA PRO A 64 -11.90 6.00 16.88
C PRO A 64 -12.88 6.70 15.95
N VAL A 65 -12.46 7.17 14.78
CA VAL A 65 -13.37 7.78 13.80
C VAL A 65 -14.41 6.77 13.31
N THR A 66 -14.00 5.55 12.98
CA THR A 66 -14.91 4.45 12.60
C THR A 66 -15.88 4.14 13.73
N LEU A 67 -15.42 4.08 14.98
CA LEU A 67 -16.28 3.85 16.14
C LEU A 67 -17.33 4.96 16.32
N VAL A 68 -16.90 6.22 16.25
CA VAL A 68 -17.81 7.38 16.33
C VAL A 68 -18.83 7.36 15.21
N LEU A 69 -18.43 7.00 13.99
CA LEU A 69 -19.33 6.91 12.85
C LEU A 69 -20.33 5.77 13.00
N ILE A 70 -19.95 4.61 13.53
CA ILE A 70 -20.88 3.51 13.87
C ILE A 70 -21.94 4.00 14.85
N LEU A 71 -21.55 4.70 15.92
CA LEU A 71 -22.49 5.29 16.88
C LEU A 71 -23.35 6.39 16.23
N GLY A 72 -22.77 7.18 15.34
CA GLY A 72 -23.48 8.21 14.57
C GLY A 72 -24.58 7.65 13.67
N MET A 73 -24.47 6.38 13.25
CA MET A 73 -25.49 5.73 12.40
C MET A 73 -26.87 5.63 13.07
N PHE A 74 -26.97 5.73 14.40
CA PHE A 74 -28.26 5.80 15.09
C PHE A 74 -29.05 7.05 14.75
N LYS A 75 -28.37 8.18 14.49
CA LYS A 75 -28.99 9.47 14.20
C LYS A 75 -28.90 9.87 12.73
N TYR A 76 -27.79 9.54 12.07
CA TYR A 76 -27.51 9.91 10.68
C TYR A 76 -27.01 8.72 9.85
N PRO A 77 -27.82 7.67 9.65
CA PRO A 77 -27.39 6.40 9.05
C PRO A 77 -26.81 6.55 7.64
N VAL A 78 -27.43 7.38 6.79
CA VAL A 78 -26.98 7.60 5.40
C VAL A 78 -25.62 8.28 5.37
N ALA A 79 -25.51 9.43 6.04
CA ALA A 79 -24.28 10.21 6.06
C ALA A 79 -23.12 9.41 6.65
N CYS A 80 -23.32 8.76 7.80
CA CYS A 80 -22.28 7.96 8.44
C CYS A 80 -21.82 6.79 7.57
N SER A 81 -22.72 6.12 6.83
CA SER A 81 -22.35 4.99 5.96
C SER A 81 -21.49 5.44 4.78
N TRP A 82 -21.83 6.56 4.15
CA TRP A 82 -21.02 7.13 3.07
C TRP A 82 -19.68 7.67 3.57
N ILE A 83 -19.66 8.31 4.74
CA ILE A 83 -18.41 8.77 5.35
C ILE A 83 -17.51 7.57 5.68
N LEU A 84 -18.05 6.48 6.24
CA LEU A 84 -17.28 5.25 6.50
C LEU A 84 -16.63 4.70 5.22
N PHE A 85 -17.39 4.62 4.12
CA PHE A 85 -16.87 4.20 2.83
C PHE A 85 -15.74 5.11 2.32
N VAL A 86 -15.94 6.43 2.35
CA VAL A 86 -14.94 7.41 1.92
C VAL A 86 -13.71 7.36 2.81
N THR A 87 -13.87 7.34 4.13
CA THR A 87 -12.77 7.30 5.10
C THR A 87 -11.92 6.03 4.92
N PHE A 88 -12.54 4.87 4.66
CA PHE A 88 -11.83 3.64 4.34
C PHE A 88 -10.96 3.78 3.08
N HIS A 89 -11.50 4.31 2.00
CA HIS A 89 -10.73 4.50 0.76
C HIS A 89 -9.66 5.59 0.87
N SER A 90 -9.91 6.66 1.63
CA SER A 90 -8.90 7.68 1.95
C SER A 90 -7.75 7.09 2.76
N MET A 91 -8.03 6.17 3.69
CA MET A 91 -6.99 5.46 4.45
C MET A 91 -6.15 4.56 3.54
N LEU A 92 -6.77 3.81 2.61
CA LEU A 92 -6.04 3.02 1.62
C LEU A 92 -5.12 3.87 0.76
N LEU A 93 -5.61 5.04 0.33
CA LEU A 93 -4.84 5.98 -0.48
C LEU A 93 -3.67 6.60 0.30
N TYR A 94 -3.91 6.97 1.56
CA TYR A 94 -2.88 7.46 2.45
C TYR A 94 -1.78 6.40 2.68
N ALA A 95 -2.18 5.16 2.97
CA ALA A 95 -1.24 4.06 3.12
C ALA A 95 -0.41 3.82 1.85
N PHE A 96 -1.03 3.93 0.67
CA PHE A 96 -0.33 3.84 -0.60
C PHE A 96 0.74 4.94 -0.76
N PHE A 97 0.42 6.21 -0.48
CA PHE A 97 1.39 7.31 -0.58
C PHE A 97 2.55 7.16 0.40
N ASP A 98 2.30 6.51 1.52
CA ASP A 98 3.33 6.20 2.52
C ASP A 98 4.18 4.97 2.16
N GLY A 99 3.85 4.27 1.07
CA GLY A 99 4.58 3.08 0.61
C GLY A 99 4.08 1.77 1.20
N THR A 100 3.07 1.80 2.08
CA THR A 100 2.47 0.62 2.68
C THR A 100 1.50 -0.06 1.72
N THR A 101 1.55 -1.39 1.64
CA THR A 101 0.66 -2.19 0.79
C THR A 101 -0.38 -2.95 1.59
N PHE A 102 -1.64 -2.84 1.19
CA PHE A 102 -2.72 -3.68 1.70
C PHE A 102 -3.01 -4.85 0.77
N ASN A 103 -3.46 -5.96 1.33
CA ASN A 103 -3.95 -7.08 0.55
C ASN A 103 -5.19 -6.66 -0.24
N LEU A 104 -5.09 -6.69 -1.57
CA LEU A 104 -6.13 -6.24 -2.50
C LEU A 104 -7.46 -6.97 -2.30
N VAL A 105 -7.42 -8.27 -2.01
CA VAL A 105 -8.61 -9.11 -1.79
C VAL A 105 -9.36 -8.63 -0.54
N ILE A 106 -8.64 -8.45 0.57
CA ILE A 106 -9.22 -7.96 1.82
C ILE A 106 -9.78 -6.56 1.62
N ALA A 107 -9.01 -5.67 0.97
CA ALA A 107 -9.45 -4.30 0.72
C ALA A 107 -10.73 -4.23 -0.13
N THR A 108 -10.86 -5.13 -1.12
CA THR A 108 -12.04 -5.23 -1.98
C THR A 108 -13.24 -5.77 -1.20
N LEU A 109 -13.05 -6.77 -0.33
CA LEU A 109 -14.12 -7.28 0.53
C LEU A 109 -14.67 -6.20 1.48
N PHE A 110 -13.79 -5.45 2.14
CA PHE A 110 -14.20 -4.33 2.99
C PHE A 110 -14.90 -3.22 2.18
N SER A 111 -14.34 -2.84 1.03
CA SER A 111 -14.95 -1.87 0.12
C SER A 111 -16.36 -2.29 -0.28
N LEU A 112 -16.55 -3.56 -0.67
CA LEU A 112 -17.85 -4.11 -1.03
C LEU A 112 -18.82 -4.01 0.14
N PHE A 113 -18.41 -4.42 1.34
CA PHE A 113 -19.29 -4.44 2.50
C PHE A 113 -19.71 -3.03 2.94
N PHE A 114 -18.79 -2.06 2.94
CA PHE A 114 -19.12 -0.66 3.19
C PHE A 114 -20.07 -0.10 2.13
N LEU A 115 -19.85 -0.43 0.86
CA LEU A 115 -20.70 0.00 -0.26
C LEU A 115 -22.12 -0.58 -0.15
N LEU A 116 -22.25 -1.87 0.21
CA LEU A 116 -23.54 -2.52 0.47
C LEU A 116 -24.28 -1.79 1.61
N GLY A 117 -23.59 -1.50 2.71
CA GLY A 117 -24.15 -0.74 3.82
C GLY A 117 -24.64 0.66 3.43
N ALA A 118 -23.85 1.39 2.65
CA ALA A 118 -24.21 2.72 2.15
C ALA A 118 -25.45 2.68 1.23
N VAL A 119 -25.51 1.71 0.31
CA VAL A 119 -26.67 1.51 -0.57
C VAL A 119 -27.93 1.17 0.23
N ALA A 120 -27.83 0.26 1.21
CA ALA A 120 -28.96 -0.10 2.05
C ALA A 120 -29.49 1.09 2.86
N MET A 121 -28.61 1.83 3.54
CA MET A 121 -29.04 2.97 4.35
C MET A 121 -29.66 4.08 3.49
N THR A 122 -29.12 4.30 2.29
CA THR A 122 -29.71 5.21 1.30
C THR A 122 -31.12 4.75 0.93
N GLN A 123 -31.30 3.47 0.59
CA GLN A 123 -32.60 2.92 0.22
C GLN A 123 -33.64 3.01 1.36
N PHE A 124 -33.24 2.72 2.60
CA PHE A 124 -34.14 2.84 3.75
C PHE A 124 -34.56 4.28 4.02
N SER A 125 -33.67 5.26 3.79
CA SER A 125 -33.96 6.67 4.07
C SER A 125 -34.85 7.35 3.02
N PHE A 126 -34.78 6.91 1.75
CA PHE A 126 -35.59 7.49 0.67
C PHE A 126 -36.92 6.75 0.41
N GLY A 127 -37.20 5.69 1.16
CA GLY A 127 -38.45 4.93 1.13
C GLY A 127 -38.46 3.78 0.11
N ALA A 128 -39.15 2.69 0.45
CA ALA A 128 -39.19 1.45 -0.32
C ALA A 128 -40.08 1.49 -1.57
N ALA A 129 -40.84 2.57 -1.79
CA ALA A 129 -41.84 2.65 -2.87
C ALA A 129 -41.24 2.50 -4.28
N ARG A 130 -39.98 2.90 -4.47
CA ARG A 130 -39.20 2.57 -5.67
C ARG A 130 -37.75 2.26 -5.28
N PRO A 131 -37.31 0.99 -5.39
CA PRO A 131 -35.94 0.64 -5.07
C PRO A 131 -34.97 1.25 -6.09
N PHE A 132 -33.97 1.97 -5.57
CA PHE A 132 -32.79 2.37 -6.30
C PHE A 132 -32.19 1.16 -7.02
N TRP A 133 -31.69 1.35 -8.25
CA TRP A 133 -31.28 0.23 -9.10
C TRP A 133 -30.24 -0.69 -8.45
N LEU A 134 -29.30 -0.12 -7.67
CA LEU A 134 -28.28 -0.91 -6.94
C LEU A 134 -28.82 -1.59 -5.66
N ALA A 135 -30.01 -1.22 -5.21
CA ALA A 135 -30.72 -1.78 -4.06
C ALA A 135 -31.75 -2.85 -4.48
N GLN A 136 -31.85 -3.13 -5.79
CA GLN A 136 -32.75 -4.16 -6.32
C GLN A 136 -32.14 -5.56 -6.14
N ARG A 137 -33.02 -6.53 -5.90
CA ARG A 137 -32.63 -7.94 -5.88
C ARG A 137 -32.32 -8.43 -7.29
N GLY A 138 -31.17 -9.07 -7.45
CA GLY A 138 -30.77 -9.70 -8.70
C GLY A 138 -29.26 -9.77 -8.84
N TRP A 139 -28.81 -10.58 -9.79
CA TRP A 139 -27.37 -10.71 -10.05
C TRP A 139 -26.78 -9.43 -10.61
N LYS A 140 -27.49 -8.70 -11.49
CA LYS A 140 -26.97 -7.47 -12.13
C LYS A 140 -26.57 -6.38 -11.11
N PRO A 141 -27.43 -5.96 -10.15
CA PRO A 141 -27.04 -4.99 -9.12
C PRO A 141 -25.84 -5.44 -8.29
N ILE A 142 -25.84 -6.72 -7.85
CA ILE A 142 -24.73 -7.29 -7.07
C ILE A 142 -23.43 -7.28 -7.87
N THR A 143 -23.46 -7.74 -9.13
CA THR A 143 -22.28 -7.73 -10.00
C THR A 143 -21.77 -6.31 -10.22
N SER A 144 -22.65 -5.34 -10.41
CA SER A 144 -22.25 -3.93 -10.52
C SER A 144 -21.61 -3.39 -9.24
N LEU A 145 -22.11 -3.76 -8.06
CA LEU A 145 -21.49 -3.39 -6.78
C LEU A 145 -20.12 -4.06 -6.59
N CYS A 146 -19.98 -5.33 -6.96
CA CYS A 146 -18.69 -6.03 -6.95
C CYS A 146 -17.68 -5.36 -7.89
N LEU A 147 -18.08 -5.07 -9.13
CA LEU A 147 -17.21 -4.39 -10.10
C LEU A 147 -16.83 -2.98 -9.64
N LEU A 148 -17.78 -2.22 -9.08
CA LEU A 148 -17.52 -0.90 -8.54
C LEU A 148 -16.54 -0.97 -7.37
N SER A 149 -16.73 -1.93 -6.46
CA SER A 149 -15.82 -2.14 -5.33
C SER A 149 -14.41 -2.50 -5.80
N VAL A 150 -14.26 -3.39 -6.78
CA VAL A 150 -12.94 -3.72 -7.37
C VAL A 150 -12.30 -2.47 -7.97
N LEU A 151 -13.05 -1.70 -8.77
CA LEU A 151 -12.54 -0.51 -9.44
C LEU A 151 -12.07 0.56 -8.44
N VAL A 152 -12.90 0.89 -7.46
CA VAL A 152 -12.56 1.89 -6.43
C VAL A 152 -11.37 1.40 -5.60
N THR A 153 -11.32 0.11 -5.25
CA THR A 153 -10.21 -0.45 -4.49
C THR A 153 -8.91 -0.43 -5.29
N LEU A 154 -8.91 -0.78 -6.57
CA LEU A 154 -7.73 -0.74 -7.44
C LEU A 154 -7.11 0.66 -7.53
N ILE A 155 -7.98 1.68 -7.58
CA ILE A 155 -7.55 3.09 -7.60
C ILE A 155 -7.04 3.51 -6.23
N SER A 156 -7.83 3.29 -5.17
CA SER A 156 -7.50 3.78 -3.82
C SER A 156 -6.31 3.08 -3.20
N SER A 157 -6.09 1.79 -3.48
CA SER A 157 -4.90 1.06 -3.01
C SER A 157 -3.64 1.35 -3.83
N GLY A 158 -3.77 2.16 -4.89
CA GLY A 158 -2.68 2.49 -5.80
C GLY A 158 -2.17 1.30 -6.64
N TYR A 159 -2.85 0.15 -6.63
CA TYR A 159 -2.50 -0.99 -7.49
C TYR A 159 -2.59 -0.64 -8.98
N ALA A 160 -3.62 0.09 -9.39
CA ALA A 160 -3.75 0.57 -10.77
C ALA A 160 -2.60 1.52 -11.14
N LEU A 161 -2.23 2.43 -10.23
CA LEU A 161 -1.12 3.37 -10.44
C LEU A 161 0.23 2.65 -10.55
N ARG A 162 0.51 1.71 -9.63
CA ARG A 162 1.70 0.85 -9.68
C ARG A 162 1.76 0.02 -10.94
N TRP A 163 0.63 -0.51 -11.41
CA TRP A 163 0.57 -1.29 -12.64
C TRP A 163 0.85 -0.43 -13.88
N ILE A 164 0.33 0.80 -13.92
CA ILE A 164 0.64 1.77 -14.98
C ILE A 164 2.12 2.16 -14.93
N GLU A 165 2.69 2.34 -13.74
CA GLU A 165 4.10 2.65 -13.54
C GLU A 165 5.02 1.48 -13.95
N LEU A 166 4.65 0.24 -13.58
CA LEU A 166 5.30 -1.00 -14.03
C LEU A 166 5.24 -1.17 -15.55
N LYS A 167 4.19 -0.70 -16.21
CA LYS A 167 4.09 -0.69 -17.68
C LYS A 167 4.88 0.44 -18.35
N LYS A 168 5.25 1.49 -17.61
CA LYS A 168 6.15 2.54 -18.11
C LYS A 168 7.62 2.11 -18.07
N GLU A 169 8.00 1.20 -17.19
CA GLU A 169 9.31 0.55 -17.24
C GLU A 169 9.31 -0.47 -18.39
N ASP A 170 9.94 -0.14 -19.52
CA ASP A 170 10.14 -1.11 -20.60
C ASP A 170 11.07 -2.23 -20.09
N PRO A 171 10.56 -3.47 -19.90
CA PRO A 171 11.34 -4.54 -19.27
C PRO A 171 12.58 -4.91 -20.09
N LEU A 172 12.56 -4.67 -21.41
CA LEU A 172 13.70 -4.88 -22.29
C LEU A 172 14.83 -3.90 -21.99
N GLN A 173 14.50 -2.63 -21.74
CA GLN A 173 15.50 -1.60 -21.44
C GLN A 173 16.18 -1.85 -20.09
N TRP A 174 15.45 -2.35 -19.08
CA TRP A 174 16.06 -2.76 -17.82
C TRP A 174 17.03 -3.94 -18.00
N ILE A 175 16.67 -4.92 -18.83
CA ILE A 175 17.56 -6.07 -19.11
C ILE A 175 18.83 -5.60 -19.82
N GLU A 176 18.72 -4.69 -20.79
CA GLU A 176 19.84 -4.09 -21.49
C GLU A 176 20.73 -3.27 -20.55
N TYR A 177 20.13 -2.39 -19.75
CA TYR A 177 20.83 -1.59 -18.76
C TYR A 177 21.51 -2.46 -17.69
N ARG A 178 20.84 -3.52 -17.21
CA ARG A 178 21.43 -4.50 -16.29
C ARG A 178 22.66 -5.17 -16.90
N ARG A 179 22.61 -5.55 -18.17
CA ARG A 179 23.76 -6.12 -18.89
C ARG A 179 24.91 -5.13 -19.00
N GLU A 180 24.62 -3.86 -19.28
CA GLU A 180 25.61 -2.79 -19.32
C GLU A 180 26.29 -2.60 -17.94
N MET A 181 25.51 -2.57 -16.86
CA MET A 181 26.03 -2.40 -15.50
C MET A 181 26.86 -3.59 -15.03
N LEU A 182 26.45 -4.82 -15.35
CA LEU A 182 27.26 -6.02 -15.09
C LEU A 182 28.61 -5.95 -15.81
N ASN A 183 28.63 -5.52 -17.07
CA ASN A 183 29.88 -5.33 -17.80
C ASN A 183 30.75 -4.22 -17.20
N ARG A 184 30.14 -3.08 -16.84
CA ARG A 184 30.85 -1.89 -16.33
C ARG A 184 31.44 -2.07 -14.95
N TYR A 185 30.73 -2.72 -14.03
CA TYR A 185 31.12 -2.77 -12.62
C TYR A 185 31.55 -4.15 -12.14
N VAL A 186 31.01 -5.24 -12.70
CA VAL A 186 31.31 -6.61 -12.22
C VAL A 186 32.41 -7.26 -13.07
N ASN A 187 32.39 -7.05 -14.38
CA ASN A 187 33.40 -7.63 -15.27
C ASN A 187 34.66 -6.76 -15.41
N ALA A 188 34.55 -5.45 -15.20
CA ALA A 188 35.67 -4.50 -15.32
C ALA A 188 36.32 -4.13 -13.98
N THR A 189 35.93 -4.76 -12.85
CA THR A 189 36.63 -4.54 -11.57
C THR A 189 38.11 -4.85 -11.73
N PRO A 190 39.03 -3.92 -11.38
CA PRO A 190 40.46 -4.17 -11.46
C PRO A 190 40.85 -5.37 -10.61
N GLN A 191 41.64 -6.28 -11.18
CA GLN A 191 42.44 -7.22 -10.41
C GLN A 191 43.53 -6.42 -9.69
N ASP A 192 43.36 -6.24 -8.38
CA ASP A 192 44.33 -5.63 -7.46
C ASP A 192 44.95 -4.31 -7.92
N ASP A 193 44.25 -3.20 -7.65
CA ASP A 193 44.94 -1.91 -7.53
C ASP A 193 45.99 -1.99 -6.41
N LEU A 194 47.23 -1.72 -6.82
CA LEU A 194 48.48 -1.65 -6.04
C LEU A 194 48.61 -0.34 -5.23
N GLN A 195 47.52 0.43 -5.09
CA GLN A 195 47.51 1.65 -4.29
C GLN A 195 46.95 1.37 -2.89
N ASP A 196 47.73 1.68 -1.86
CA ASP A 196 47.32 1.66 -0.45
C ASP A 196 46.32 2.80 -0.17
N SER A 197 45.05 2.59 -0.56
CA SER A 197 43.94 3.47 -0.18
C SER A 197 43.24 2.93 1.09
N THR A 198 42.73 3.83 1.92
CA THR A 198 41.98 3.49 3.15
C THR A 198 40.74 2.64 2.85
N PHE A 199 40.09 2.86 1.70
CA PHE A 199 38.90 2.13 1.24
C PHE A 199 39.24 1.27 0.01
N LYS A 200 39.49 -0.03 0.22
CA LYS A 200 39.79 -0.96 -0.87
C LYS A 200 38.52 -1.67 -1.35
N LEU A 201 38.05 -1.35 -2.56
CA LEU A 201 36.94 -2.06 -3.18
C LEU A 201 37.33 -3.53 -3.43
N ARG A 202 36.53 -4.46 -2.92
CA ARG A 202 36.77 -5.91 -3.03
C ARG A 202 35.91 -6.58 -4.08
N ARG A 203 34.66 -6.16 -4.18
CA ARG A 203 33.69 -6.79 -5.07
C ARG A 203 32.56 -5.83 -5.34
N VAL A 204 32.05 -5.86 -6.56
CA VAL A 204 30.76 -5.28 -6.90
C VAL A 204 29.80 -6.42 -7.26
N ARG A 205 28.55 -6.33 -6.82
CA ARG A 205 27.48 -7.27 -7.17
C ARG A 205 26.26 -6.49 -7.62
N LEU A 206 25.43 -7.12 -8.45
CA LEU A 206 24.13 -6.57 -8.82
C LEU A 206 23.05 -7.59 -8.46
N GLU A 207 22.38 -7.36 -7.33
CA GLU A 207 21.36 -8.23 -6.75
C GLU A 207 19.99 -7.61 -7.02
N GLY A 208 19.28 -8.12 -8.04
CA GLY A 208 18.03 -7.52 -8.50
C GLY A 208 18.24 -6.08 -9.00
N LYS A 209 17.59 -5.11 -8.35
CA LYS A 209 17.73 -3.65 -8.57
C LYS A 209 18.68 -3.00 -7.55
N THR A 210 19.59 -3.75 -6.93
CA THR A 210 20.54 -3.22 -5.95
C THR A 210 21.97 -3.46 -6.39
N LEU A 211 22.71 -2.37 -6.61
CA LEU A 211 24.15 -2.40 -6.90
C LEU A 211 24.90 -2.37 -5.57
N VAL A 212 25.58 -3.47 -5.24
CA VAL A 212 26.27 -3.67 -3.96
C VAL A 212 27.77 -3.49 -4.16
N PHE A 213 28.35 -2.49 -3.50
CA PHE A 213 29.80 -2.29 -3.41
C PHE A 213 30.30 -2.79 -2.06
N VAL A 214 31.26 -3.71 -2.09
CA VAL A 214 31.88 -4.28 -0.89
C VAL A 214 33.29 -3.71 -0.75
N PHE A 215 33.52 -2.94 0.30
CA PHE A 215 34.80 -2.33 0.64
C PHE A 215 35.44 -3.04 1.83
N ARG A 216 36.77 -3.17 1.79
CA ARG A 216 37.59 -3.49 2.96
C ARG A 216 38.29 -2.21 3.40
N VAL A 217 38.12 -1.85 4.66
CA VAL A 217 38.70 -0.63 5.22
C VAL A 217 39.96 -1.00 5.99
N LEU A 218 41.07 -0.32 5.69
CA LEU A 218 42.29 -0.41 6.47
C LEU A 218 42.22 0.63 7.60
N PRO A 219 42.14 0.22 8.88
CA PRO A 219 41.99 1.17 9.97
C PRO A 219 43.26 2.03 10.10
N GLN A 220 43.12 3.34 9.86
CA GLN A 220 44.07 4.32 10.38
C GLN A 220 43.66 4.64 11.83
N GLN A 221 44.64 4.71 12.73
CA GLN A 221 44.46 4.75 14.18
C GLN A 221 43.33 5.69 14.68
N ASP A 222 42.51 5.17 15.60
CA ASP A 222 41.61 5.84 16.57
C ASP A 222 40.72 7.01 16.12
N GLN A 223 40.41 7.15 14.83
CA GLN A 223 39.42 8.11 14.36
C GLN A 223 38.05 7.49 14.12
N ILE A 224 37.02 8.32 14.32
CA ILE A 224 35.59 8.03 14.24
C ILE A 224 35.25 7.43 12.86
N VAL A 225 35.31 6.10 12.78
CA VAL A 225 35.18 5.33 11.55
C VAL A 225 33.84 5.60 10.86
N GLU A 226 32.75 5.73 11.62
CA GLU A 226 31.40 5.83 11.07
C GLU A 226 31.16 7.13 10.28
N VAL A 227 31.70 8.27 10.74
CA VAL A 227 31.55 9.55 10.04
C VAL A 227 32.30 9.51 8.72
N ALA A 228 33.54 9.00 8.72
CA ALA A 228 34.33 8.85 7.50
C ALA A 228 33.68 7.88 6.50
N LEU A 229 33.06 6.78 6.97
CA LEU A 229 32.31 5.86 6.12
C LEU A 229 31.08 6.53 5.50
N ALA A 230 30.34 7.31 6.28
CA ALA A 230 29.16 8.02 5.80
C ALA A 230 29.54 9.08 4.75
N GLU A 231 30.65 9.79 4.95
CA GLU A 231 31.16 10.80 4.03
C GLU A 231 31.64 10.18 2.71
N HIS A 232 32.46 9.14 2.78
CA HIS A 232 32.88 8.35 1.61
C HIS A 232 31.68 7.77 0.84
N THR A 233 30.67 7.27 1.56
CA THR A 233 29.44 6.76 0.94
C THR A 233 28.73 7.85 0.15
N LYS A 234 28.56 9.04 0.73
CA LYS A 234 27.88 10.17 0.06
C LYS A 234 28.64 10.61 -1.18
N GLU A 235 29.96 10.78 -1.08
CA GLU A 235 30.80 11.20 -2.18
C GLU A 235 30.76 10.20 -3.34
N HIS A 236 30.93 8.91 -3.05
CA HIS A 236 30.86 7.87 -4.07
C HIS A 236 29.45 7.75 -4.67
N PHE A 237 28.40 7.92 -3.85
CA PHE A 237 27.01 7.83 -4.31
C PHE A 237 26.62 8.98 -5.25
N ALA A 238 27.15 10.18 -5.04
CA ALA A 238 26.86 11.36 -5.86
C ALA A 238 27.11 11.12 -7.36
N SER A 239 28.12 10.30 -7.69
CA SER A 239 28.42 9.93 -9.08
C SER A 239 27.33 9.08 -9.74
N HIS A 240 26.59 8.28 -8.96
CA HIS A 240 25.54 7.40 -9.44
C HIS A 240 24.18 8.11 -9.58
N CYS A 241 23.99 9.28 -8.97
CA CYS A 241 22.73 10.02 -9.03
C CYS A 241 22.30 10.43 -10.45
N ARG A 242 23.25 10.50 -11.39
CA ARG A 242 22.96 10.76 -12.81
C ARG A 242 22.64 9.50 -13.61
N GLU A 243 22.85 8.32 -13.05
CA GLU A 243 22.61 7.06 -13.73
C GLU A 243 21.12 6.79 -13.95
N LYS A 244 20.79 6.24 -15.12
CA LYS A 244 19.42 5.81 -15.46
C LYS A 244 18.87 4.81 -14.45
N GLY A 245 19.71 3.93 -13.90
CA GLY A 245 19.35 2.99 -12.85
C GLY A 245 18.65 3.67 -11.68
N ILE A 246 19.25 4.72 -11.13
CA ILE A 246 18.71 5.44 -9.98
C ILE A 246 17.50 6.30 -10.37
N ARG A 247 17.60 7.04 -11.49
CA ARG A 247 16.59 8.03 -11.87
C ARG A 247 15.30 7.41 -12.42
N GLU A 248 15.43 6.38 -13.24
CA GLU A 248 14.35 5.80 -14.04
C GLU A 248 13.92 4.42 -13.53
N TYR A 249 14.85 3.59 -13.03
CA TYR A 249 14.55 2.21 -12.65
C TYR A 249 14.46 1.95 -11.14
N ASN A 250 14.54 3.00 -10.31
CA ASN A 250 14.53 2.91 -8.84
C ASN A 250 15.60 1.95 -8.28
N MET A 251 16.77 1.91 -8.93
CA MET A 251 17.93 1.15 -8.46
C MET A 251 18.45 1.74 -7.16
N LYS A 252 18.80 0.88 -6.20
CA LYS A 252 19.47 1.25 -4.95
C LYS A 252 20.96 0.97 -5.05
N VAL A 253 21.77 1.73 -4.33
CA VAL A 253 23.20 1.46 -4.18
C VAL A 253 23.49 1.14 -2.73
N MET A 254 24.03 -0.05 -2.48
CA MET A 254 24.37 -0.52 -1.15
C MET A 254 25.90 -0.55 -1.00
N TYR A 255 26.39 0.06 0.07
CA TYR A 255 27.79 0.10 0.43
C TYR A 255 27.99 -0.75 1.69
N VAL A 256 28.80 -1.79 1.56
CA VAL A 256 29.14 -2.71 2.64
C VAL A 256 30.61 -2.51 2.99
N TYR A 257 30.90 -2.02 4.18
CA TYR A 257 32.25 -1.78 4.66
C TYR A 257 32.64 -2.80 5.72
N HIS A 258 33.71 -3.54 5.46
CA HIS A 258 34.33 -4.42 6.43
C HIS A 258 35.50 -3.73 7.12
N VAL A 259 35.34 -3.46 8.43
CA VAL A 259 36.35 -2.85 9.31
C VAL A 259 36.77 -3.89 10.34
N GLY A 260 37.88 -4.59 10.09
CA GLY A 260 38.28 -5.74 10.90
C GLY A 260 37.24 -6.88 10.80
N GLN A 261 36.51 -7.15 11.90
CA GLN A 261 35.41 -8.12 11.93
C GLN A 261 34.00 -7.47 11.87
N LEU A 262 33.92 -6.15 11.91
CA LEU A 262 32.65 -5.42 11.89
C LEU A 262 32.21 -5.12 10.45
N GLU A 263 30.89 -5.11 10.26
CA GLU A 263 30.25 -4.78 8.98
C GLU A 263 29.36 -3.54 9.17
N HIS A 264 29.58 -2.52 8.34
CA HIS A 264 28.75 -1.31 8.30
C HIS A 264 28.09 -1.22 6.93
N ILE A 265 26.77 -1.06 6.92
CA ILE A 265 25.96 -1.08 5.69
C ILE A 265 25.25 0.26 5.54
N PHE A 266 25.44 0.88 4.38
CA PHE A 266 24.71 2.07 3.98
C PHE A 266 23.95 1.78 2.70
N VAL A 267 22.65 2.10 2.67
CA VAL A 267 21.81 1.93 1.50
C VAL A 267 21.34 3.31 1.06
N MET A 268 21.68 3.67 -0.16
CA MET A 268 21.33 4.94 -0.78
C MET A 268 20.37 4.70 -1.94
N ASP A 269 19.40 5.61 -2.09
CA ASP A 269 18.43 5.58 -3.18
C ASP A 269 18.23 6.97 -3.82
N LYS A 270 17.30 7.06 -4.78
CA LYS A 270 17.01 8.28 -5.51
C LYS A 270 16.74 9.50 -4.61
N LYS A 271 16.17 9.31 -3.41
CA LYS A 271 15.88 10.40 -2.46
C LYS A 271 17.14 10.96 -1.80
N ASP A 272 18.22 10.20 -1.77
CA ASP A 272 19.48 10.63 -1.18
C ASP A 272 20.28 11.51 -2.16
N CYS A 273 19.92 11.52 -3.44
CA CYS A 273 20.51 12.40 -4.45
C CYS A 273 20.21 13.89 -4.25
N ASP A 274 19.12 14.23 -3.55
CA ASP A 274 18.78 15.62 -3.22
C ASP A 274 19.56 16.13 -1.99
N LYS A 275 20.27 15.23 -1.29
CA LYS A 275 21.02 15.49 -0.04
C LYS A 275 22.53 15.37 -0.19
N THR A 276 23.00 14.95 -1.37
CA THR A 276 24.40 14.90 -1.81
C THR A 276 24.72 16.11 -2.67
#